data_AF-A0A523UJW6-F1
#
_entry.id   AF-A0A523UJW6-F1
#
_cell.length_a   1.000
_cell.length_b   1.000
_cell.length_c   1.000
_cell.angle_alpha   90.00
_cell.angle_beta   90.00
_cell.angle_gamma   90.00
#
_symmetry.space_group_name_H-M   'P 1'
#
loop_
_entity.id
_entity.type
_entity.pdbx_description
1 polymer ?
#
loop_
_entity_poly.entity_id
_entity_poly.type
_entity_poly.pdbx_seq_one_letter_code
_entity_poly.pdbx_strand_id
1 'polypeptide(L)'
;MLVISRDNTESIIALEHKLCNPEKKSECIAEIEKIMDMKQLHLWRADSLSPCCGGDICSLVPQFEAEIGILADALTALKGGASSKATTLLEDYLAFLGKSYRSETSIIEGYGFSKNKEMEL
;
A
#
# COMPACT_ATOMS: atom_id res chain seq x y z
N MET A 1 1.81 -3.35 11.60
CA MET A 1 1.22 -4.59 11.04
C MET A 1 1.71 -4.71 9.61
N LEU A 2 2.42 -5.80 9.27
CA LEU A 2 3.09 -6.02 7.97
C LEU A 2 2.14 -6.60 6.91
N VAL A 3 0.89 -6.15 6.93
CA VAL A 3 -0.18 -6.71 6.12
C VAL A 3 -0.92 -5.52 5.55
N ILE A 4 -0.96 -5.42 4.23
CA ILE A 4 -2.06 -4.71 3.56
C ILE A 4 -3.29 -5.50 3.95
N SER A 5 -3.97 -5.14 5.04
CA SER A 5 -5.20 -5.83 5.42
C SER A 5 -6.27 -5.46 4.40
N ARG A 6 -7.34 -6.25 4.38
CA ARG A 6 -8.58 -5.92 3.66
C ARG A 6 -9.09 -4.50 3.99
N ASP A 7 -8.73 -3.99 5.16
CA ASP A 7 -9.03 -2.64 5.63
C ASP A 7 -8.30 -1.55 4.83
N ASN A 8 -7.12 -1.83 4.25
CA ASN A 8 -6.45 -0.91 3.33
C ASN A 8 -7.20 -0.80 2.00
N THR A 9 -7.80 -1.89 1.51
CA THR A 9 -8.61 -1.88 0.28
C THR A 9 -9.86 -1.03 0.46
N GLU A 10 -10.54 -1.17 1.61
CA GLU A 10 -11.67 -0.32 1.99
C GLU A 10 -11.25 1.15 2.17
N SER A 11 -10.07 1.40 2.72
CA SER A 11 -9.51 2.77 2.84
C SER A 11 -9.23 3.39 1.47
N ILE A 12 -8.71 2.63 0.49
CA ILE A 12 -8.49 3.13 -0.88
C ILE A 12 -9.81 3.41 -1.60
N ILE A 13 -10.82 2.55 -1.45
CA ILE A 13 -12.17 2.81 -2.00
C ILE A 13 -12.78 4.06 -1.36
N ALA A 14 -12.59 4.24 -0.06
CA ALA A 14 -13.00 5.45 0.63
C ALA A 14 -12.23 6.68 0.10
N LEU A 15 -10.95 6.55 -0.22
CA LEU A 15 -10.13 7.59 -0.83
C LEU A 15 -10.68 8.01 -2.20
N GLU A 16 -11.02 7.06 -3.07
CA GLU A 16 -11.65 7.35 -4.37
C GLU A 16 -12.94 8.17 -4.20
N HIS A 17 -13.80 7.75 -3.28
CA HIS A 17 -15.05 8.48 -3.02
C HIS A 17 -14.81 9.87 -2.41
N LYS A 18 -13.76 10.03 -1.59
CA LYS A 18 -13.36 11.34 -1.06
C LYS A 18 -12.73 12.23 -2.14
N LEU A 19 -12.06 11.68 -3.16
CA LEU A 19 -11.48 12.45 -4.27
C LEU A 19 -12.53 13.14 -5.15
N CYS A 20 -13.74 12.58 -5.21
CA CYS A 20 -14.90 13.24 -5.82
C CYS A 20 -15.36 14.50 -5.04
N ASN A 21 -14.85 14.71 -3.82
CA ASN A 21 -15.20 15.83 -2.94
C ASN A 21 -14.00 16.77 -2.74
N PRO A 22 -14.00 17.98 -3.33
CA PRO A 22 -12.86 18.89 -3.27
C PRO A 22 -12.51 19.34 -1.84
N GLU A 23 -13.47 19.38 -0.92
CA GLU A 23 -13.26 19.72 0.49
C GLU A 23 -12.46 18.65 1.25
N LYS A 24 -12.46 17.40 0.77
CA LYS A 24 -11.73 16.28 1.39
C LYS A 24 -10.37 16.02 0.77
N LYS A 25 -9.94 16.87 -0.16
CA LYS A 25 -8.68 16.71 -0.88
C LYS A 25 -7.46 16.64 0.05
N SER A 26 -7.43 17.45 1.10
CA SER A 26 -6.35 17.44 2.11
C SER A 26 -6.32 16.13 2.90
N GLU A 27 -7.49 15.59 3.26
CA GLU A 27 -7.60 14.29 3.91
C GLU A 27 -7.10 13.18 2.99
N CYS A 28 -7.45 13.22 1.69
CA CYS A 28 -6.96 12.24 0.73
C CYS A 28 -5.44 12.25 0.60
N ILE A 29 -4.83 13.44 0.57
CA ILE A 29 -3.38 13.62 0.52
C ILE A 29 -2.72 12.98 1.74
N ALA A 30 -3.22 13.29 2.95
CA ALA A 30 -2.66 12.75 4.18
C ALA A 30 -2.79 11.22 4.28
N GLU A 31 -3.88 10.67 3.76
CA GLU A 31 -4.12 9.22 3.76
C GLU A 31 -3.18 8.48 2.77
N ILE A 32 -2.96 9.04 1.57
CA ILE A 32 -1.99 8.50 0.61
C ILE A 32 -0.56 8.57 1.17
N GLU A 33 -0.18 9.69 1.78
CA GLU A 33 1.13 9.85 2.43
C GLU A 33 1.34 8.82 3.54
N LYS A 34 0.33 8.59 4.39
CA LYS A 34 0.38 7.54 5.43
C LYS A 34 0.57 6.14 4.84
N ILE A 35 -0.09 5.81 3.73
CA ILE A 35 0.05 4.51 3.06
C ILE A 35 1.47 4.37 2.49
N MET A 36 2.01 5.42 1.87
CA MET A 36 3.38 5.44 1.36
C MET A 36 4.41 5.24 2.49
N ASP A 37 4.26 5.91 3.63
CA ASP A 37 5.16 5.76 4.78
C ASP A 37 5.20 4.31 5.29
N MET A 38 4.03 3.68 5.40
CA MET A 38 3.94 2.27 5.78
C MET A 38 4.64 1.36 4.75
N LYS A 39 4.45 1.63 3.46
CA LYS A 39 5.05 0.87 2.37
C LYS A 39 6.57 1.02 2.32
N GLN A 40 7.09 2.22 2.53
CA GLN A 40 8.53 2.47 2.63
C GLN A 40 9.16 1.77 3.82
N LEU A 41 8.48 1.75 4.98
CA LEU A 41 8.94 1.00 6.13
C LEU A 41 8.98 -0.52 5.84
N HIS A 42 8.00 -1.05 5.10
CA HIS A 42 7.99 -2.45 4.68
C HIS A 42 9.11 -2.76 3.68
N LEU A 43 9.34 -1.88 2.71
CA LEU A 43 10.44 -1.99 1.76
C LEU A 43 11.79 -2.03 2.50
N TRP A 44 12.02 -1.10 3.43
CA TRP A 44 13.24 -1.08 4.23
C TRP A 44 13.46 -2.38 5.01
N ARG A 45 12.39 -2.94 5.59
CA ARG A 45 12.45 -4.24 6.29
C ARG A 45 12.77 -5.38 5.32
N ALA A 46 12.10 -5.44 4.18
CA ALA A 46 12.33 -6.47 3.16
C ALA A 46 13.77 -6.42 2.60
N ASP A 47 14.25 -5.21 2.29
CA ASP A 47 15.62 -4.98 1.78
C ASP A 47 16.68 -5.32 2.82
N SER A 48 16.45 -4.96 4.10
CA SER A 48 17.37 -5.29 5.20
C SER A 48 17.46 -6.79 5.52
N LEU A 49 16.44 -7.58 5.16
CA LEU A 49 16.39 -9.04 5.35
C LEU A 49 16.81 -9.81 4.08
N SER A 50 16.96 -9.12 2.95
CA SER A 50 17.27 -9.65 1.62
C SER A 50 18.58 -10.48 1.56
N PRO A 51 19.67 -10.14 2.28
CA PRO A 51 20.88 -10.96 2.25
C PRO A 51 20.76 -12.30 2.99
N CYS A 52 19.82 -12.44 3.93
CA CYS A 52 19.74 -13.59 4.84
C CYS A 52 18.72 -14.64 4.43
N CYS A 53 17.76 -14.29 3.57
CA CYS A 53 16.65 -15.17 3.22
C CYS A 53 16.50 -15.17 1.69
N GLY A 54 17.16 -16.10 1.00
CA GLY A 54 16.97 -16.37 -0.44
C GLY A 54 15.59 -16.95 -0.78
N GLY A 55 14.54 -16.46 -0.13
CA GLY A 55 13.15 -16.91 -0.23
C GLY A 55 12.22 -15.79 -0.71
N ASP A 56 10.93 -16.10 -0.77
CA ASP A 56 9.90 -15.28 -1.43
C ASP A 56 9.74 -13.84 -0.89
N ILE A 57 10.33 -13.50 0.26
CA ILE A 57 10.38 -12.11 0.77
C ILE A 57 11.12 -11.17 -0.18
N CYS A 58 12.18 -11.64 -0.86
CA CYS A 58 12.88 -10.84 -1.86
C CYS A 58 12.00 -10.52 -3.08
N SER A 59 10.96 -11.33 -3.34
CA SER A 59 9.99 -11.06 -4.40
C SER A 59 8.99 -9.94 -4.04
N LEU A 60 8.96 -9.49 -2.78
CA LEU A 60 8.11 -8.41 -2.28
C LEU A 60 8.74 -7.03 -2.51
N VAL A 61 10.07 -6.92 -2.56
CA VAL A 61 10.79 -5.66 -2.83
C VAL A 61 10.28 -4.99 -4.11
N PRO A 62 10.28 -5.64 -5.29
CA PRO A 62 9.78 -5.01 -6.52
C PRO A 62 8.27 -4.73 -6.48
N GLN A 63 7.49 -5.45 -5.65
CA GLN A 63 6.07 -5.18 -5.46
C GLN A 63 5.88 -3.88 -4.67
N PHE A 64 6.58 -3.71 -3.54
CA PHE A 64 6.53 -2.48 -2.74
C PHE A 64 7.02 -1.27 -3.52
N GLU A 65 8.07 -1.41 -4.34
CA GLU A 65 8.54 -0.32 -5.21
C GLU A 65 7.48 0.10 -6.23
N ALA A 66 6.81 -0.86 -6.88
CA ALA A 66 5.73 -0.57 -7.83
C ALA A 66 4.54 0.13 -7.14
N GLU A 67 4.14 -0.35 -5.97
CA GLU A 67 3.08 0.24 -5.16
C GLU A 67 3.39 1.68 -4.74
N ILE A 68 4.60 1.94 -4.24
CA ILE A 68 5.06 3.29 -3.87
C ILE A 68 5.05 4.21 -5.09
N GLY A 69 5.46 3.71 -6.26
CA GLY A 69 5.44 4.46 -7.52
C GLY A 69 4.04 4.93 -7.90
N ILE A 70 3.06 4.02 -7.91
CA ILE A 70 1.67 4.36 -8.24
C ILE A 70 1.09 5.39 -7.26
N LEU A 71 1.35 5.22 -5.95
CA LEU A 71 0.90 6.15 -4.92
C LEU A 71 1.55 7.54 -5.04
N ALA A 72 2.85 7.60 -5.36
CA ALA A 72 3.56 8.87 -5.58
C ALA A 72 3.03 9.62 -6.81
N ASP A 73 2.70 8.90 -7.88
CA ASP A 73 2.08 9.49 -9.07
C ASP A 73 0.66 10.01 -8.76
N ALA A 74 -0.12 9.26 -7.97
CA ALA A 74 -1.45 9.68 -7.54
C ALA A 74 -1.38 10.95 -6.67
N LEU A 75 -0.45 11.00 -5.73
CA LEU A 75 -0.18 12.16 -4.87
C LEU A 75 0.22 13.39 -5.70
N THR A 76 1.07 13.19 -6.70
CA THR A 76 1.51 14.27 -7.62
C THR A 76 0.34 14.80 -8.43
N ALA A 77 -0.49 13.92 -9.00
CA ALA A 77 -1.69 14.30 -9.73
C ALA A 77 -2.67 15.09 -8.85
N LEU A 78 -2.86 14.64 -7.60
CA LEU A 78 -3.67 15.32 -6.60
C LEU A 78 -3.17 16.72 -6.27
N LYS A 79 -1.89 16.86 -5.93
CA LYS A 79 -1.27 18.15 -5.63
C LYS A 79 -1.33 19.10 -6.83
N GLY A 80 -1.19 18.56 -8.05
CA GLY A 80 -1.35 19.30 -9.32
C GLY A 80 -2.80 19.61 -9.74
N GLY A 81 -3.82 19.16 -8.99
CA GLY A 81 -5.23 19.42 -9.28
C GLY A 81 -5.85 18.49 -10.35
N ALA A 82 -5.12 17.49 -10.81
CA ALA A 82 -5.59 16.50 -11.78
C ALA A 82 -6.32 15.34 -11.07
N SER A 83 -7.47 15.63 -10.44
CA SER A 83 -8.21 14.65 -9.63
C SER A 83 -8.62 13.40 -10.43
N SER A 84 -9.01 13.53 -11.71
CA SER A 84 -9.36 12.38 -12.56
C SER A 84 -8.18 11.42 -12.77
N LYS A 85 -6.99 11.97 -13.02
CA LYS A 85 -5.76 11.17 -13.14
C LYS A 85 -5.41 10.49 -11.82
N ALA A 86 -5.59 11.18 -10.69
CA ALA A 86 -5.35 10.60 -9.38
C ALA A 86 -6.31 9.44 -9.08
N THR A 87 -7.60 9.56 -9.44
CA THR A 87 -8.57 8.47 -9.32
C THR A 87 -8.15 7.25 -10.14
N THR A 88 -7.80 7.42 -11.41
CA THR A 88 -7.35 6.30 -12.25
C THR A 88 -6.11 5.60 -11.67
N LEU A 89 -5.16 6.36 -11.11
CA LEU A 89 -3.98 5.77 -10.47
C LEU A 89 -4.31 5.00 -9.19
N LEU A 90 -5.32 5.42 -8.41
CA LEU A 90 -5.80 4.65 -7.27
C LEU A 90 -6.55 3.37 -7.70
N GLU A 91 -7.30 3.43 -8.80
CA GLU A 91 -7.93 2.23 -9.39
C GLU A 91 -6.86 1.23 -9.87
N ASP A 92 -5.79 1.73 -10.50
CA ASP A 92 -4.64 0.91 -10.91
C ASP A 92 -3.94 0.30 -9.68
N TYR A 93 -3.80 1.07 -8.60
CA TYR A 93 -3.28 0.57 -7.33
C TYR A 93 -4.18 -0.54 -6.75
N LEU A 94 -5.51 -0.38 -6.74
CA LEU A 94 -6.45 -1.43 -6.32
C LEU A 94 -6.34 -2.69 -7.17
N ALA A 95 -6.24 -2.53 -8.49
CA ALA A 95 -6.08 -3.65 -9.41
C ALA A 95 -4.74 -4.37 -9.20
N PHE A 96 -3.68 -3.62 -8.91
CA PHE A 96 -2.37 -4.16 -8.54
C PHE A 96 -2.44 -4.94 -7.23
N LEU A 97 -3.04 -4.36 -6.19
CA LEU A 97 -3.27 -5.01 -4.90
C LEU A 97 -4.05 -6.31 -5.05
N GLY A 98 -5.12 -6.33 -5.84
CA GLY A 98 -5.92 -7.54 -6.07
C GLY A 98 -5.10 -8.70 -6.66
N LYS A 99 -4.08 -8.41 -7.47
CA LYS A 99 -3.16 -9.41 -8.04
C LYS A 99 -2.06 -9.81 -7.04
N SER A 100 -1.54 -8.86 -6.26
CA SER A 100 -0.42 -9.07 -5.33
C SER A 100 -0.83 -9.71 -3.99
N TYR A 101 -2.03 -9.42 -3.48
CA TYR A 101 -2.54 -9.84 -2.17
C TYR A 101 -2.50 -11.37 -1.94
N ARG A 102 -2.71 -12.14 -3.02
CA ARG A 102 -2.69 -13.61 -2.96
C ARG A 102 -1.28 -14.18 -2.77
N SER A 103 -0.25 -13.47 -3.23
CA SER A 103 1.16 -13.88 -3.05
C SER A 103 1.65 -13.56 -1.63
N GLU A 104 1.45 -12.33 -1.16
CA GLU A 104 2.01 -11.88 0.13
C GLU A 104 1.49 -12.68 1.32
N THR A 105 0.18 -12.97 1.36
CA THR A 105 -0.44 -13.71 2.47
C THR A 105 0.13 -15.14 2.57
N SER A 106 0.31 -15.82 1.42
CA SER A 106 0.84 -17.19 1.41
C SER A 106 2.32 -17.25 1.81
N ILE A 107 3.08 -16.22 1.45
CA ILE A 107 4.50 -16.07 1.79
C ILE A 107 4.62 -15.86 3.30
N ILE A 108 3.91 -14.87 3.85
CA ILE A 108 3.99 -14.48 5.27
C ILE A 108 3.49 -15.60 6.20
N GLU A 109 2.40 -16.30 5.83
CA GLU A 109 1.92 -17.49 6.57
C GLU A 109 2.95 -18.63 6.54
N GLY A 110 3.64 -18.84 5.41
CA GLY A 110 4.71 -19.83 5.27
C GLY A 110 5.96 -19.53 6.11
N TYR A 111 6.28 -18.25 6.36
CA TYR A 111 7.42 -17.83 7.20
C TYR A 111 7.08 -17.69 8.69
N GLY A 112 5.88 -18.07 9.13
CA GLY A 112 5.54 -18.11 10.56
C GLY A 112 5.40 -16.74 11.21
N PHE A 113 5.24 -15.66 10.44
CA PHE A 113 4.82 -14.35 10.94
C PHE A 113 3.33 -14.40 11.31
N SER A 114 3.01 -15.18 12.34
CA SER A 114 1.67 -15.28 12.91
C SER A 114 1.18 -13.89 13.31
N LYS A 115 -0.12 -13.64 13.09
CA LYS A 115 -0.80 -12.42 13.56
C LYS A 115 -0.55 -12.27 15.05
N ASN A 116 0.39 -11.41 15.45
CA ASN A 116 0.53 -11.05 16.85
C ASN A 116 -0.75 -10.33 17.28
N LYS A 117 -1.52 -11.09 18.05
CA LYS A 117 -2.71 -10.71 18.78
C LYS A 117 -2.28 -9.78 19.91
N GLU A 118 -2.03 -8.52 19.59
CA GLU A 118 -1.79 -7.48 20.60
C GLU A 118 -2.54 -6.21 20.24
N MET A 119 -3.77 -6.11 20.76
CA MET A 119 -4.30 -4.91 21.43
C MET A 119 -5.65 -5.28 22.05
N GLU A 120 -5.60 -5.99 23.18
CA GLU A 120 -6.54 -5.73 24.27
C GLU A 120 -5.79 -4.88 25.29
N LEU A 121 -6.09 -3.58 25.30
CA LEU A 121 -6.02 -2.71 26.46
C LEU A 121 -7.28 -1.84 26.45
#